data_AF-A0A6G1YNT4-F1
#
_entry.id   AF-A0A6G1YNT4-F1
#
_cell.length_a   1.000
_cell.length_b   1.000
_cell.length_c   1.000
_cell.angle_alpha   90.00
_cell.angle_beta   90.00
_cell.angle_gamma   90.00
#
_symmetry.space_group_name_H-M   'P 1'
#
loop_
_entity.id
_entity.type
_entity.pdbx_description
1 polymer ?
#
loop_
_entity_poly.entity_id
_entity_poly.type
_entity_poly.pdbx_seq_one_letter_code
_entity_poly.pdbx_strand_id
1 'polypeptide(L)'
;MLASKIDSNMLLCQRIASRAPRPLTIILIALAFGALAFLYSFIGFFSNEVNNIITFDAFGSLTPQEIGGHFLFGYIVALPTRNLKMGVLSGLMALTIDADHLLNAAGFDLQARMGHSVSFAILSSVLIGLMVSQIFRKVSVWNEMMSTESSPSGKKKKTMVYSKSVHNSLLSLEKKDIFSQYLIITLAAFMSHIAYDVFVI
;
A
#
# COMPACT_ATOMS: atom_id res chain seq x y z
N MET A 1 14.78 -29.82 12.59
CA MET A 1 14.13 -28.56 13.04
C MET A 1 14.23 -27.42 12.03
N LEU A 2 15.28 -27.32 11.19
CA LEU A 2 15.38 -26.27 10.16
C LEU A 2 14.39 -26.44 9.00
N ALA A 3 14.16 -27.66 8.51
CA ALA A 3 13.27 -27.93 7.38
C ALA A 3 11.80 -27.53 7.65
N SER A 4 11.24 -27.85 8.82
CA SER A 4 9.84 -27.52 9.11
C SER A 4 9.58 -26.02 9.27
N LYS A 5 10.59 -25.24 9.68
CA LYS A 5 10.48 -23.78 9.81
C LYS A 5 10.51 -23.09 8.44
N ILE A 6 11.27 -23.64 7.50
CA ILE A 6 11.33 -23.17 6.11
C ILE A 6 10.00 -23.42 5.40
N ASP A 7 9.44 -24.62 5.54
CA ASP A 7 8.14 -24.95 4.94
C ASP A 7 7.00 -24.11 5.53
N SER A 8 7.04 -23.85 6.84
CA SER A 8 6.04 -23.01 7.51
C SER A 8 6.10 -21.57 7.01
N ASN A 9 7.30 -20.99 6.87
CA ASN A 9 7.50 -19.63 6.35
C ASN A 9 7.17 -19.53 4.86
N MET A 10 7.48 -20.57 4.08
CA MET A 10 7.17 -20.64 2.66
C MET A 10 5.67 -20.75 2.41
N LEU A 11 4.97 -21.57 3.20
CA LEU A 11 3.50 -21.65 3.17
C LEU A 11 2.83 -20.38 3.69
N LEU A 12 3.42 -19.70 4.68
CA LEU A 12 2.94 -18.40 5.17
C LEU A 12 3.08 -17.33 4.07
N CYS A 13 4.26 -17.20 3.45
CA CYS A 13 4.49 -16.31 2.31
C CYS A 13 3.56 -16.60 1.14
N GLN A 14 3.31 -17.88 0.83
CA GLN A 14 2.40 -18.28 -0.25
C GLN A 14 0.93 -17.97 0.08
N ARG A 15 0.52 -18.13 1.33
CA ARG A 15 -0.86 -17.84 1.78
C ARG A 15 -1.12 -16.33 1.89
N ILE A 16 -0.13 -15.55 2.32
CA ILE A 16 -0.15 -14.08 2.33
C ILE A 16 -0.14 -13.52 0.89
N ALA A 17 0.66 -14.09 0.00
CA ALA A 17 0.65 -13.76 -1.44
C ALA A 17 -0.68 -14.11 -2.12
N SER A 18 -1.37 -15.16 -1.67
CA SER A 18 -2.62 -15.63 -2.30
C SER A 18 -3.85 -14.76 -2.01
N ARG A 19 -3.80 -13.87 -1.01
CA ARG A 19 -4.98 -13.07 -0.61
C ARG A 19 -5.05 -11.76 -1.36
N ALA A 20 -5.22 -11.91 -2.68
CA ALA A 20 -5.30 -10.78 -3.59
C ALA A 20 -6.54 -9.91 -3.25
N PRO A 21 -6.38 -8.60 -3.05
CA PRO A 21 -7.51 -7.71 -2.82
C PRO A 21 -8.50 -7.76 -3.99
N ARG A 22 -9.77 -7.43 -3.72
CA ARG A 22 -10.75 -7.23 -4.79
C ARG A 22 -10.28 -6.07 -5.66
N PRO A 23 -10.56 -6.06 -6.99
CA PRO A 23 -10.14 -4.99 -7.88
C PRO A 23 -10.60 -3.60 -7.40
N LEU A 24 -11.81 -3.50 -6.85
CA LEU A 24 -12.31 -2.28 -6.23
C LEU A 24 -11.43 -1.82 -5.06
N THR A 25 -10.97 -2.75 -4.21
CA THR A 25 -10.07 -2.44 -3.09
C THR A 25 -8.72 -1.92 -3.58
N ILE A 26 -8.20 -2.44 -4.69
CA ILE A 26 -6.96 -1.94 -5.31
C ILE A 26 -7.13 -0.48 -5.72
N ILE A 27 -8.20 -0.17 -6.45
CA ILE A 27 -8.50 1.18 -6.91
C ILE A 27 -8.65 2.14 -5.73
N LEU A 28 -9.39 1.74 -4.68
CA LEU A 28 -9.56 2.56 -3.47
C LEU A 28 -8.23 2.83 -2.75
N ILE A 29 -7.36 1.84 -2.64
CA ILE A 29 -6.06 2.02 -1.98
C ILE A 29 -5.17 2.96 -2.80
N ALA A 30 -5.12 2.78 -4.12
CA ALA A 30 -4.36 3.65 -5.01
C ALA A 30 -4.88 5.10 -4.94
N LEU A 31 -6.20 5.31 -4.98
CA LEU A 31 -6.79 6.63 -4.84
C LEU A 31 -6.50 7.27 -3.48
N ALA A 32 -6.58 6.51 -2.39
CA ALA A 32 -6.26 7.01 -1.06
C ALA A 32 -4.79 7.43 -0.94
N PHE A 33 -3.89 6.65 -1.55
CA PHE A 33 -2.47 6.96 -1.59
C PHE A 33 -2.17 8.21 -2.44
N GLY A 34 -2.77 8.31 -3.63
CA GLY A 34 -2.67 9.52 -4.46
C GLY A 34 -3.24 10.76 -3.79
N ALA A 35 -4.38 10.64 -3.10
CA ALA A 35 -4.91 11.73 -2.29
C ALA A 35 -3.94 12.14 -1.19
N LEU A 36 -3.32 11.18 -0.48
CA LEU A 36 -2.28 11.50 0.51
C LEU A 36 -1.10 12.25 -0.11
N ALA A 37 -0.59 11.82 -1.27
CA ALA A 37 0.51 12.47 -1.99
C ALA A 37 0.14 13.90 -2.40
N PHE A 38 -1.05 14.08 -2.97
CA PHE A 38 -1.60 15.37 -3.36
C PHE A 38 -1.76 16.31 -2.15
N LEU A 39 -2.43 15.86 -1.08
CA LEU A 39 -2.65 16.69 0.12
C LEU A 39 -1.32 17.05 0.80
N TYR A 40 -0.37 16.12 0.86
CA TYR A 40 0.93 16.40 1.46
C TYR A 40 1.69 17.47 0.69
N SER A 41 1.72 17.36 -0.65
CA SER A 41 2.34 18.37 -1.51
C SER A 41 1.61 19.71 -1.45
N PHE A 42 0.28 19.70 -1.36
CA PHE A 42 -0.54 20.89 -1.18
C PHE A 42 -0.33 21.59 0.17
N ILE A 43 -0.07 20.86 1.25
CA ILE A 43 0.33 21.47 2.53
C ILE A 43 1.70 22.14 2.42
N GLY A 44 2.62 21.55 1.65
CA GLY A 44 3.95 22.12 1.38
C GLY A 44 3.92 23.47 0.72
N PHE A 45 2.94 23.69 -0.15
CA PHE A 45 2.70 24.98 -0.78
C PHE A 45 2.48 26.11 0.23
N PHE A 46 1.83 25.85 1.37
CA PHE A 46 1.58 26.87 2.40
C PHE A 46 2.73 27.01 3.41
N SER A 47 3.65 26.05 3.46
CA SER A 47 4.84 26.11 4.32
C SER A 47 5.93 26.89 3.59
N ASN A 48 6.14 28.15 3.98
CA ASN A 48 7.18 29.06 3.45
C ASN A 48 8.65 28.60 3.69
N GLU A 49 8.92 27.30 3.87
CA GLU A 49 10.27 26.73 4.06
C GLU A 49 10.97 26.36 2.75
N VAL A 50 10.57 26.93 1.62
CA VAL A 50 11.08 26.57 0.28
C VAL A 50 12.33 27.37 -0.13
N ASN A 51 13.03 28.03 0.80
CA ASN A 51 14.23 28.81 0.46
C ASN A 51 15.54 28.01 0.40
N ASN A 52 15.54 26.71 0.73
CA ASN A 52 16.78 25.88 0.77
C ASN A 52 16.63 24.48 0.17
N ILE A 53 15.56 24.20 -0.59
CA ILE A 53 15.40 22.90 -1.23
C ILE A 53 16.03 23.01 -2.62
N ILE A 54 16.98 22.12 -2.88
CA ILE A 54 17.65 21.93 -4.18
C ILE A 54 16.58 21.97 -5.27
N THR A 55 16.59 23.04 -6.05
CA THR A 55 15.75 23.19 -7.24
C THR A 55 16.19 22.15 -8.25
N PHE A 56 15.46 21.04 -8.31
CA PHE A 56 15.49 20.20 -9.49
C PHE A 56 14.62 20.90 -10.54
N ASP A 57 15.27 21.71 -11.37
CA ASP A 57 14.73 22.10 -12.66
C ASP A 57 14.51 20.81 -13.47
N ALA A 58 13.28 20.31 -13.42
CA ALA A 58 12.83 19.28 -14.34
C ALA A 58 11.53 19.79 -14.95
N PHE A 59 11.69 20.69 -15.93
CA PHE A 59 10.70 20.86 -16.99
C PHE A 59 10.52 19.51 -17.70
N GLY A 60 9.63 18.68 -17.17
CA GLY A 60 9.17 17.45 -17.81
C GLY A 60 7.65 17.51 -17.87
N SER A 61 7.10 17.86 -19.03
CA SER A 61 5.67 17.69 -19.29
C SER A 61 5.33 16.23 -19.05
N LEU A 62 4.31 15.89 -18.26
CA LEU A 62 3.86 14.52 -17.99
C LEU A 62 3.63 13.74 -19.31
N THR A 63 4.66 13.04 -19.79
CA THR A 63 4.63 12.33 -21.06
C THR A 63 4.02 10.94 -20.87
N PRO A 64 3.40 10.35 -21.91
CA PRO A 64 2.96 8.96 -21.86
C PRO A 64 4.09 7.96 -21.52
N GLN A 65 5.34 8.31 -21.85
CA GLN A 65 6.50 7.49 -21.57
C GLN A 65 6.87 7.51 -20.08
N GLU A 66 6.82 8.67 -19.43
CA GLU A 66 7.03 8.79 -17.97
C GLU A 66 5.91 8.06 -17.21
N ILE A 67 4.65 8.30 -17.58
CA ILE A 67 3.49 7.60 -17.00
C ILE A 67 3.66 6.07 -17.08
N GLY A 68 4.03 5.58 -18.27
CA GLY A 68 4.27 4.16 -18.49
C GLY A 68 5.48 3.63 -17.72
N GLY A 69 6.54 4.43 -17.61
CA GLY A 69 7.76 4.12 -16.88
C GLY A 69 7.55 3.96 -15.38
N HIS A 70 6.91 4.95 -14.74
CA HIS A 70 6.55 4.90 -13.32
C HIS A 70 5.66 3.71 -12.99
N PHE A 71 4.64 3.46 -13.82
CA PHE A 71 3.79 2.30 -13.65
C PHE A 71 4.57 0.99 -13.77
N LEU A 72 5.44 0.87 -14.78
CA LEU A 72 6.21 -0.35 -15.04
C LEU A 72 7.22 -0.63 -13.92
N PHE A 73 7.93 0.39 -13.44
CA PHE A 73 8.87 0.24 -12.32
C PHE A 73 8.16 -0.18 -11.04
N GLY A 74 7.03 0.45 -10.71
CA GLY A 74 6.20 0.05 -9.58
C GLY A 74 5.68 -1.38 -9.72
N TYR A 75 5.30 -1.79 -10.93
CA TYR A 75 4.85 -3.16 -11.20
C TYR A 75 5.96 -4.19 -11.02
N ILE A 76 7.16 -3.94 -11.57
CA ILE A 76 8.32 -4.83 -11.51
C ILE A 76 8.72 -5.09 -10.05
N VAL A 77 8.74 -4.06 -9.22
CA VAL A 77 9.13 -4.17 -7.81
C VAL A 77 8.16 -5.04 -7.00
N ALA A 78 6.91 -5.15 -7.43
CA ALA A 78 5.92 -6.02 -6.81
C ALA A 78 5.89 -7.45 -7.40
N LEU A 79 6.68 -7.78 -8.42
CA LEU A 79 6.77 -9.15 -8.97
C LEU A 79 7.14 -10.23 -7.94
N PRO A 80 8.03 -9.99 -6.94
CA PRO A 80 8.32 -10.98 -5.91
C PRO A 80 7.09 -11.41 -5.10
N THR A 81 6.04 -10.59 -5.07
CA THR A 81 4.77 -10.95 -4.42
C THR A 81 4.01 -12.07 -5.15
N ARG A 82 4.42 -12.40 -6.39
CA ARG A 82 3.79 -13.40 -7.28
C ARG A 82 2.30 -13.19 -7.47
N ASN A 83 1.82 -11.95 -7.32
CA ASN A 83 0.42 -11.60 -7.40
C ASN A 83 0.24 -10.40 -8.32
N LEU A 84 -0.34 -10.64 -9.50
CA LEU A 84 -0.56 -9.61 -10.51
C LEU A 84 -1.34 -8.41 -9.96
N LYS A 85 -2.26 -8.62 -9.02
CA LYS A 85 -3.05 -7.55 -8.41
C LYS A 85 -2.21 -6.63 -7.53
N MET A 86 -1.23 -7.19 -6.84
CA MET A 86 -0.28 -6.41 -6.05
C MET A 86 0.71 -5.68 -6.95
N GLY A 87 1.05 -6.27 -8.10
CA GLY A 87 1.76 -5.60 -9.20
C GLY A 87 1.02 -4.36 -9.68
N VAL A 88 -0.24 -4.51 -10.08
CA VAL A 88 -1.08 -3.38 -10.53
C VAL A 88 -1.22 -2.32 -9.44
N LEU A 89 -1.45 -2.72 -8.18
CA LEU A 89 -1.53 -1.78 -7.06
C LEU A 89 -0.24 -0.97 -6.92
N SER A 90 0.92 -1.64 -6.91
CA SER A 90 2.22 -0.98 -6.77
C SER A 90 2.50 -0.02 -7.92
N GLY A 91 2.19 -0.41 -9.16
CA GLY A 91 2.30 0.48 -10.33
C GLY A 91 1.38 1.70 -10.26
N LEU A 92 0.13 1.51 -9.83
CA LEU A 92 -0.81 2.63 -9.62
C LEU A 92 -0.35 3.56 -8.49
N MET A 93 0.24 3.01 -7.42
CA MET A 93 0.80 3.80 -6.33
C MET A 93 1.99 4.62 -6.81
N ALA A 94 2.93 4.01 -7.55
CA ALA A 94 4.05 4.75 -8.14
C ALA A 94 3.56 5.91 -9.02
N LEU A 95 2.58 5.67 -9.89
CA LEU A 95 2.01 6.70 -10.76
C LEU A 95 1.35 7.86 -9.99
N THR A 96 0.73 7.57 -8.84
CA THR A 96 0.00 8.58 -8.07
C THR A 96 0.91 9.43 -7.18
N ILE A 97 2.21 9.12 -7.09
CA ILE A 97 3.21 9.98 -6.44
C ILE A 97 3.43 11.25 -7.25
N ASP A 98 3.35 11.15 -8.58
CA ASP A 98 3.44 12.26 -9.55
C ASP A 98 2.21 13.19 -9.57
N ALA A 99 1.35 13.13 -8.55
CA ALA A 99 0.23 14.05 -8.45
C ALA A 99 0.68 15.52 -8.32
N ASP A 100 1.92 15.77 -7.89
CA ASP A 100 2.57 17.07 -7.92
C ASP A 100 2.82 17.57 -9.35
N HIS A 101 3.15 16.69 -10.30
CA HIS A 101 3.23 17.04 -11.73
C HIS A 101 1.89 17.46 -12.32
N LEU A 102 0.78 16.86 -11.87
CA LEU A 102 -0.57 17.30 -12.27
C LEU A 102 -0.89 18.71 -11.73
N LEU A 103 -0.43 19.05 -10.53
CA LEU A 103 -0.56 20.39 -9.97
C LEU A 103 0.29 21.41 -10.73
N ASN A 104 1.52 21.04 -11.09
CA ASN A 104 2.39 21.84 -11.96
C ASN A 104 1.77 22.06 -13.33
N ALA A 105 1.21 21.01 -13.94
CA ALA A 105 0.48 21.10 -15.21
C ALA A 105 -0.80 21.95 -15.12
N ALA A 106 -1.43 22.02 -13.95
CA ALA A 106 -2.58 22.90 -13.68
C ALA A 106 -2.20 24.37 -13.44
N GLY A 107 -0.91 24.72 -13.50
CA GLY A 107 -0.41 26.10 -13.37
C GLY A 107 -0.03 26.51 -11.94
N PHE A 108 0.02 25.56 -10.99
CA PHE A 108 0.56 25.81 -9.66
C PHE A 108 2.07 25.54 -9.68
N ASP A 109 2.90 26.56 -9.49
CA ASP A 109 4.36 26.40 -9.45
C ASP A 109 4.80 25.76 -8.11
N LEU A 110 4.65 24.43 -7.99
CA LEU A 110 5.11 23.66 -6.84
C LEU A 110 6.58 23.31 -7.04
N GLN A 111 7.45 24.25 -6.72
CA GLN A 111 8.91 24.02 -6.69
C GLN A 111 9.32 23.02 -5.59
N ALA A 112 8.46 22.80 -4.58
CA ALA A 112 8.69 21.84 -3.50
C ALA A 112 7.99 20.51 -3.78
N ARG A 113 8.72 19.55 -4.36
CA ARG A 113 8.31 18.13 -4.48
C ARG A 113 8.32 17.44 -3.12
N MET A 114 7.47 17.89 -2.18
CA MET A 114 7.41 17.30 -0.84
C MET A 114 6.90 15.85 -0.87
N GLY A 115 6.18 15.47 -1.93
CA GLY A 115 5.81 14.08 -2.22
C GLY A 115 7.02 13.14 -2.24
N HIS A 116 8.21 13.62 -2.62
CA HIS A 116 9.46 12.82 -2.69
C HIS A 116 10.23 12.77 -1.37
N SER A 117 9.67 13.32 -0.30
CA SER A 117 10.33 13.34 1.01
C SER A 117 10.32 11.95 1.67
N VAL A 118 11.41 11.63 2.38
CA VAL A 118 11.49 10.42 3.21
C VAL A 118 10.39 10.40 4.28
N SER A 119 10.03 11.58 4.80
CA SER A 119 8.91 11.73 5.74
C SER A 119 7.59 11.30 5.13
N PHE A 120 7.30 11.69 3.89
CA PHE A 120 6.11 11.24 3.18
C PHE A 120 6.11 9.72 2.96
N ALA A 121 7.25 9.15 2.55
CA ALA A 121 7.39 7.71 2.33
C ALA A 121 7.03 6.90 3.59
N ILE A 122 7.56 7.30 4.75
CA ILE A 122 7.30 6.63 6.03
C ILE A 122 5.83 6.82 6.44
N LEU A 123 5.33 8.06 6.39
CA LEU A 123 3.98 8.39 6.81
C LEU A 123 2.92 7.65 5.98
N SER A 124 3.03 7.72 4.65
CA SER A 124 2.10 7.10 3.72
C SER A 124 2.10 5.57 3.84
N SER A 125 3.28 4.96 3.98
CA SER A 125 3.41 3.50 4.16
C SER A 125 2.71 3.01 5.42
N VAL A 126 2.87 3.73 6.54
CA VAL A 126 2.19 3.38 7.80
C VAL A 126 0.67 3.59 7.68
N LEU A 127 0.23 4.71 7.12
CA LEU A 127 -1.21 5.02 6.98
C LEU A 127 -1.93 4.03 6.07
N ILE A 128 -1.37 3.71 4.90
CA ILE A 128 -1.95 2.71 4.00
C ILE A 128 -1.96 1.33 4.66
N GLY A 129 -0.86 0.92 5.30
CA GLY A 129 -0.81 -0.34 6.05
C GLY A 129 -1.93 -0.42 7.10
N LEU A 130 -2.14 0.64 7.87
CA LEU A 130 -3.21 0.71 8.88
C LEU A 130 -4.60 0.68 8.24
N MET A 131 -4.84 1.47 7.20
CA MET A 131 -6.12 1.55 6.51
C MET A 131 -6.53 0.19 5.94
N VAL A 132 -5.61 -0.48 5.25
CA VAL A 132 -5.85 -1.81 4.67
C VAL A 132 -6.12 -2.83 5.77
N SER A 133 -5.34 -2.81 6.84
CA SER A 133 -5.56 -3.67 8.00
C SER A 133 -6.96 -3.50 8.60
N GLN A 134 -7.48 -2.27 8.62
CA GLN A 134 -8.84 -1.99 9.09
C GLN A 134 -9.92 -2.48 8.12
N ILE A 135 -9.71 -2.31 6.82
CA ILE A 135 -10.64 -2.79 5.77
C ILE A 135 -10.77 -4.31 5.85
N PHE A 136 -9.65 -5.03 5.87
CA PHE A 136 -9.64 -6.50 5.95
C PHE A 136 -10.25 -7.00 7.26
N ARG A 137 -10.01 -6.31 8.39
CA ARG A 137 -10.68 -6.61 9.65
C ARG A 137 -12.19 -6.49 9.53
N LYS A 138 -12.70 -5.39 8.96
CA LYS A 138 -14.14 -5.16 8.83
C LYS A 138 -14.77 -6.24 7.94
N VAL A 139 -14.15 -6.58 6.82
CA VAL A 139 -14.61 -7.66 5.93
C VAL A 139 -14.64 -9.02 6.64
N SER A 140 -13.64 -9.35 7.46
CA SER A 140 -13.61 -10.59 8.22
C SER A 140 -14.76 -10.71 9.22
N VAL A 141 -15.05 -9.64 9.96
CA VAL A 141 -16.14 -9.61 10.96
C VAL A 141 -17.51 -9.76 10.29
N TRP A 142 -17.72 -9.10 9.15
CA TRP A 142 -18.98 -9.21 8.39
C TRP A 142 -19.23 -10.63 7.87
N ASN A 143 -18.19 -11.31 7.39
CA ASN A 143 -18.31 -12.70 6.94
C ASN A 143 -18.68 -13.65 8.10
N GLU A 144 -18.13 -13.41 9.30
CA GLU A 144 -18.42 -14.24 10.47
C GLU A 144 -19.89 -14.08 10.90
N MET A 145 -20.39 -12.84 10.98
CA MET A 145 -21.79 -12.56 11.33
C MET A 145 -22.78 -13.24 10.39
N MET A 146 -22.54 -13.18 9.07
CA MET A 146 -23.38 -13.84 8.07
C MET A 146 -23.34 -15.38 8.16
N SER A 147 -22.21 -15.96 8.57
CA SER A 147 -22.08 -17.41 8.74
C SER A 147 -22.74 -17.96 10.02
N THR A 148 -22.90 -17.12 11.04
CA THR A 148 -23.54 -17.51 12.31
C THR A 148 -25.06 -17.48 12.26
N GLU A 149 -25.67 -16.67 11.38
CA GLU A 149 -27.13 -16.62 11.24
C GLU A 149 -27.72 -17.85 10.54
N SER A 150 -26.92 -18.63 9.80
CA SER A 150 -27.39 -19.78 9.02
C SER A 150 -27.34 -21.14 9.73
N SER A 151 -27.00 -21.23 11.03
CA SER A 151 -26.87 -22.53 11.72
C SER A 151 -27.80 -22.64 12.94
N PRO A 152 -28.78 -23.57 12.96
CA PRO A 152 -29.61 -23.79 14.12
C PRO A 152 -28.90 -24.66 15.17
N SER A 153 -29.11 -24.29 16.44
CA SER A 153 -29.05 -25.14 17.64
C SER A 153 -27.68 -25.53 18.22
N GLY A 154 -27.45 -25.04 19.45
CA GLY A 154 -27.36 -25.92 20.62
C GLY A 154 -26.00 -26.54 20.97
N LYS A 155 -25.47 -26.09 22.13
CA LYS A 155 -24.40 -26.71 22.96
C LYS A 155 -22.98 -26.59 22.43
N LYS A 156 -22.18 -25.65 22.98
CA LYS A 156 -20.69 -25.71 23.11
C LYS A 156 -20.16 -24.47 23.86
N LYS A 157 -20.22 -24.44 25.21
CA LYS A 157 -19.67 -23.29 25.99
C LYS A 157 -18.21 -23.45 26.44
N LYS A 158 -17.65 -24.67 26.56
CA LYS A 158 -16.26 -24.88 27.01
C LYS A 158 -15.23 -24.96 25.87
N THR A 159 -15.58 -25.53 24.72
CA THR A 159 -14.72 -25.57 23.52
C THR A 159 -14.57 -24.19 22.86
N MET A 160 -15.53 -23.30 23.11
CA MET A 160 -15.60 -21.96 22.53
C MET A 160 -14.53 -21.01 23.07
N VAL A 161 -14.12 -21.13 24.33
CA VAL A 161 -13.14 -20.22 24.95
C VAL A 161 -11.72 -20.49 24.44
N TYR A 162 -11.32 -21.76 24.32
CA TYR A 162 -10.02 -22.14 23.75
C TYR A 162 -9.97 -21.86 22.24
N SER A 163 -11.04 -22.18 21.51
CA SER A 163 -11.16 -21.87 20.09
C SER A 163 -11.15 -20.36 19.82
N LYS A 164 -11.79 -19.54 20.66
CA LYS A 164 -11.76 -18.08 20.56
C LYS A 164 -10.39 -17.48 20.86
N SER A 165 -9.64 -18.04 21.82
CA SER A 165 -8.26 -17.63 22.13
C SER A 165 -7.30 -17.91 20.96
N VAL A 166 -7.34 -19.12 20.40
CA VAL A 166 -6.54 -19.51 19.23
C VAL A 166 -6.96 -18.74 17.97
N HIS A 167 -8.25 -18.45 17.82
CA HIS A 167 -8.75 -17.65 16.71
C HIS A 167 -8.32 -16.19 16.82
N ASN A 168 -8.36 -15.60 18.02
CA ASN A 168 -7.89 -14.24 18.26
C ASN A 168 -6.38 -14.09 18.02
N SER A 169 -5.57 -15.10 18.39
CA SER A 169 -4.13 -15.06 18.13
C SER A 169 -3.82 -15.18 16.64
N LEU A 170 -4.53 -16.05 15.92
CA LEU A 170 -4.40 -16.23 14.47
C LEU A 170 -4.85 -14.98 13.70
N LEU A 171 -5.92 -14.32 14.13
CA LEU A 171 -6.39 -13.06 13.56
C LEU A 171 -5.41 -11.90 13.83
N SER A 172 -4.73 -11.92 14.98
CA SER A 172 -3.67 -10.94 15.28
C SER A 172 -2.42 -11.15 14.41
N LEU A 173 -2.07 -12.41 14.13
CA LEU A 173 -0.95 -12.78 13.27
C LEU A 173 -1.24 -12.38 11.83
N GLU A 174 -2.43 -12.73 11.34
CA GLU A 174 -2.93 -12.35 10.02
C GLU A 174 -2.97 -10.83 9.83
N LYS A 175 -3.37 -10.09 10.86
CA LYS A 175 -3.35 -8.63 10.84
C LYS A 175 -1.94 -8.07 10.69
N LYS A 176 -0.96 -8.62 11.42
CA LYS A 176 0.44 -8.18 11.33
C LYS A 176 1.01 -8.49 9.95
N ASP A 177 0.65 -9.63 9.38
CA ASP A 177 1.10 -10.04 8.04
C ASP A 177 0.54 -9.12 6.95
N ILE A 178 -0.77 -8.80 6.99
CA ILE A 178 -1.39 -7.87 6.03
C ILE A 178 -0.80 -6.46 6.19
N PHE A 179 -0.67 -5.96 7.42
CA PHE A 179 -0.07 -4.65 7.67
C PHE A 179 1.34 -4.57 7.07
N SER A 180 2.19 -5.54 7.39
CA SER A 180 3.58 -5.61 6.93
C SER A 180 3.67 -5.68 5.41
N GLN A 181 2.82 -6.49 4.77
CA GLN A 181 2.80 -6.65 3.32
C GLN A 181 2.50 -5.33 2.60
N TYR A 182 1.46 -4.61 3.03
CA TYR A 182 1.09 -3.34 2.39
C TYR A 182 2.05 -2.21 2.75
N LEU A 183 2.66 -2.24 3.94
CA LEU A 183 3.73 -1.32 4.30
C LEU A 183 4.94 -1.50 3.37
N ILE A 184 5.40 -2.74 3.17
CA ILE A 184 6.53 -3.04 2.27
C ILE A 184 6.21 -2.64 0.84
N ILE A 185 5.01 -2.97 0.34
CA ILE A 185 4.62 -2.64 -1.04
C ILE A 185 4.52 -1.13 -1.25
N THR A 186 3.97 -0.38 -0.28
CA THR A 186 3.89 1.07 -0.37
C THR A 186 5.29 1.70 -0.42
N LEU A 187 6.18 1.26 0.47
CA LEU A 187 7.56 1.74 0.50
C LEU A 187 8.31 1.39 -0.79
N ALA A 188 8.10 0.19 -1.31
CA ALA A 188 8.77 -0.29 -2.50
C ALA A 188 8.27 0.44 -3.77
N ALA A 189 6.96 0.71 -3.88
CA ALA A 189 6.39 1.56 -4.92
C ALA A 189 7.01 2.96 -4.88
N PHE A 190 7.11 3.54 -3.68
CA PHE A 190 7.75 4.84 -3.48
C PHE A 190 9.24 4.84 -3.89
N MET A 191 10.01 3.85 -3.45
CA MET A 191 11.42 3.76 -3.84
C MET A 191 11.60 3.52 -5.35
N SER A 192 10.70 2.77 -5.97
CA SER A 192 10.70 2.54 -7.42
C SER A 192 10.44 3.83 -8.21
N HIS A 193 9.61 4.70 -7.65
CA HIS A 193 9.32 6.03 -8.20
C HIS A 193 10.56 6.91 -8.22
N ILE A 194 11.20 7.05 -7.05
CA ILE A 194 12.45 7.81 -6.91
C ILE A 194 13.55 7.25 -7.81
N ALA A 195 13.64 5.91 -7.92
CA ALA A 195 14.63 5.28 -8.77
C ALA A 195 14.41 5.62 -10.26
N TYR A 196 13.16 5.67 -10.73
CA TYR A 196 12.86 6.07 -12.10
C TYR A 196 13.28 7.53 -12.36
N ASP A 197 12.90 8.43 -11.44
CA ASP A 197 13.28 9.85 -11.50
C ASP A 197 14.80 10.08 -11.52
N VAL A 198 15.58 9.22 -10.86
CA VAL A 198 17.04 9.37 -10.73
C VAL A 198 17.81 8.72 -11.89
N PHE A 199 17.30 7.62 -12.45
CA PHE A 199 18.06 6.78 -13.39
C PHE A 199 17.57 6.81 -14.83
N VAL A 200 16.34 7.26 -15.07
CA VAL A 200 15.72 7.18 -16.41
C VAL A 200 15.45 8.57 -17.00
N ILE A 201 14.94 9.49 -16.20
CA ILE A 201 14.77 10.90 -16.55
C ILE A 201 16.13 11.61 -16.45
#